data_AF-A0A933V3Q0-F1
#
_entry.id   AF-A0A933V3Q0-F1
#
_cell.length_a   1.000
_cell.length_b   1.000
_cell.length_c   1.000
_cell.angle_alpha   90.00
_cell.angle_beta   90.00
_cell.angle_gamma   90.00
#
_symmetry.space_group_name_H-M   'P 1'
#
loop_
_entity.id
_entity.type
_entity.pdbx_description
1 polymer ?
#
loop_
_entity_poly.entity_id
_entity_poly.type
_entity_poly.pdbx_seq_one_letter_code
_entity_poly.pdbx_strand_id
1 'polypeptide(L)'
;MRHLICSAFIIFTMCLFADDTAVPNYTGSAKPIQRRIRASQPVEDGYIDTRTGTLTREYTKYPRDRFGGIITEWSAPATGTFRTLKTNGRWWLVTPEGNLFLSTGICGFECAYDTYSENNGGRFDAFADAKAVAAGEGNRPWAKFFGRDHFSMMYYHAWKKWGADYVNSFYDYQLAVINDLGFNTIGAWSGAPGYLESRGNIILTTPVIGFLKAAEKYKIPMIIPKIPDFRHPDFRRACVERMKDYKIKRGSVHILGVFTDNELPWGKITDPKILEELAEAYYAATTAAIREAAPDVLILGDRLLNVDSSAVLAVAAKYVDVISFNTYVFLPPASAERMKSVDKPFIIGEWSFISKDSVHKNEKLRDWPAQPDNQHERGLAYKTAFADLLSRGCIVGEHWFILLDQSREGRPGEKSAGEGNNFGVIAETLEVYHDFRDHVVEFNSRSYDIALGKLRYVPAPSVAYTASSLYADLKQFVWVIGSLPAAQCGSFKKRYNNDLFTTLWPGAAEPVWGAEADGWIEYAFNAYDMQQASIYLRYQSEKDYELTIIVDGRDAGAVLCKGSGKGVAFTPAVPIFPLTAGKHIIRFVTKNAFPTGGGVAIDGFFVSDKKLQPVNSVNRLRHITAPKLDLP
;
A
#
# COMPACT_ATOMS: atom_id res chain seq x y z
N MET A 1 -8.09 -60.61 -50.90
CA MET A 1 -7.96 -59.76 -52.10
C MET A 1 -7.36 -58.44 -51.62
N ARG A 2 -6.02 -58.33 -51.68
CA ARG A 2 -5.22 -57.63 -52.73
C ARG A 2 -5.17 -56.12 -52.41
N HIS A 3 -4.06 -55.44 -52.09
CA HIS A 3 -2.60 -55.68 -52.00
C HIS A 3 -2.06 -54.62 -50.98
N LEU A 4 -1.09 -54.78 -50.07
CA LEU A 4 0.27 -55.35 -50.03
C LEU A 4 1.36 -54.41 -50.62
N ILE A 5 2.56 -54.45 -49.98
CA ILE A 5 3.92 -54.00 -50.41
C ILE A 5 4.39 -52.64 -49.82
N CYS A 6 5.60 -52.39 -49.28
CA CYS A 6 6.81 -53.12 -48.84
C CYS A 6 7.77 -52.05 -48.18
N SER A 7 8.41 -52.31 -47.03
CA SER A 7 9.83 -52.76 -46.82
C SER A 7 10.98 -51.73 -46.93
N ALA A 8 11.73 -51.61 -45.81
CA ALA A 8 13.21 -51.71 -45.66
C ALA A 8 14.21 -50.52 -45.87
N PHE A 9 14.95 -50.23 -44.78
CA PHE A 9 16.44 -50.14 -44.63
C PHE A 9 17.32 -48.99 -45.24
N ILE A 10 18.03 -48.26 -44.33
CA ILE A 10 19.51 -48.02 -44.22
C ILE A 10 20.24 -46.74 -44.78
N ILE A 11 21.14 -46.15 -43.92
CA ILE A 11 22.38 -45.30 -44.13
C ILE A 11 22.22 -43.82 -44.57
N PHE A 12 23.01 -42.78 -44.21
CA PHE A 12 23.99 -42.37 -43.15
C PHE A 12 24.38 -40.88 -43.45
N THR A 13 24.85 -40.11 -42.44
CA THR A 13 25.70 -38.87 -42.48
C THR A 13 25.13 -37.43 -42.68
N MET A 14 25.32 -36.61 -41.63
CA MET A 14 25.83 -35.21 -41.50
C MET A 14 25.07 -33.95 -42.00
N CYS A 15 24.74 -33.11 -41.00
CA CYS A 15 24.94 -31.65 -40.83
C CYS A 15 24.52 -30.65 -41.93
N LEU A 16 23.52 -29.80 -41.65
CA LEU A 16 23.61 -28.33 -41.40
C LEU A 16 22.23 -27.65 -41.56
N PHE A 17 21.86 -26.84 -40.54
CA PHE A 17 20.89 -25.74 -40.44
C PHE A 17 19.66 -25.64 -41.38
N ALA A 18 18.46 -25.65 -40.80
CA ALA A 18 17.58 -24.48 -40.63
C ALA A 18 16.11 -24.90 -40.36
N ASP A 19 15.55 -24.30 -39.30
CA ASP A 19 14.16 -23.95 -38.99
C ASP A 19 12.95 -24.77 -39.50
N ASP A 20 12.11 -25.11 -38.51
CA ASP A 20 10.71 -24.68 -38.36
C ASP A 20 9.61 -25.77 -38.23
N THR A 21 8.88 -25.64 -37.11
CA THR A 21 7.52 -26.13 -36.78
C THR A 21 7.32 -27.63 -36.48
N ALA A 22 6.60 -28.06 -35.44
CA ALA A 22 5.39 -27.48 -34.85
C ALA A 22 5.19 -27.80 -33.35
N VAL A 23 4.88 -26.76 -32.58
CA VAL A 23 4.24 -26.83 -31.25
C VAL A 23 2.75 -26.53 -31.45
N PRO A 24 1.80 -27.21 -30.78
CA PRO A 24 0.38 -26.93 -30.96
C PRO A 24 -0.01 -25.55 -30.42
N ASN A 25 -0.70 -24.77 -31.28
CA ASN A 25 -1.24 -23.45 -31.00
C ASN A 25 -2.31 -23.46 -29.89
N TYR A 26 -2.11 -22.66 -28.85
CA TYR A 26 -3.15 -22.24 -27.91
C TYR A 26 -3.74 -20.91 -28.42
N THR A 27 -4.93 -20.95 -29.02
CA THR A 27 -5.63 -19.76 -29.53
C THR A 27 -6.42 -19.07 -28.42
N GLY A 28 -5.75 -18.19 -27.67
CA GLY A 28 -6.38 -17.14 -26.87
C GLY A 28 -5.90 -15.80 -27.40
N SER A 29 -6.79 -15.01 -28.00
CA SER A 29 -6.48 -13.79 -28.73
C SER A 29 -5.90 -12.69 -27.81
N ALA A 30 -4.59 -12.62 -27.67
CA ALA A 30 -3.86 -11.43 -27.26
C ALA A 30 -3.27 -10.77 -28.51
N LYS A 31 -3.85 -9.65 -28.96
CA LYS A 31 -3.22 -8.82 -29.99
C LYS A 31 -1.97 -8.17 -29.40
N PRO A 32 -0.82 -8.18 -30.09
CA PRO A 32 0.41 -7.57 -29.59
C PRO A 32 0.25 -6.05 -29.55
N ILE A 33 0.27 -5.46 -28.35
CA ILE A 33 0.40 -4.02 -28.18
C ILE A 33 1.87 -3.67 -28.36
N GLN A 34 2.30 -3.47 -29.61
CA GLN A 34 3.51 -2.70 -29.90
C GLN A 34 3.20 -1.22 -29.66
N ARG A 35 3.20 -0.78 -28.39
CA ARG A 35 3.36 0.65 -28.08
C ARG A 35 4.85 0.93 -27.99
N ARG A 36 5.32 1.81 -28.87
CA ARG A 36 6.66 2.42 -28.82
C ARG A 36 6.92 2.95 -27.41
N ILE A 37 7.70 2.21 -26.63
CA ILE A 37 8.41 2.74 -25.46
C ILE A 37 9.31 3.83 -26.03
N ARG A 38 8.98 5.11 -25.78
CA ARG A 38 9.98 6.15 -25.95
C ARG A 38 11.07 5.81 -24.93
N ALA A 39 12.28 5.55 -25.43
CA ALA A 39 13.46 5.46 -24.61
C ALA A 39 13.51 6.72 -23.72
N SER A 40 13.16 6.56 -22.45
CA SER A 40 13.63 7.48 -21.42
C SER A 40 15.15 7.38 -21.44
N GLN A 41 15.79 8.54 -21.59
CA GLN A 41 17.24 8.63 -21.54
C GLN A 41 17.78 8.04 -20.23
N PRO A 42 19.01 7.52 -20.21
CA PRO A 42 19.60 6.95 -19.01
C PRO A 42 19.68 8.03 -17.93
N VAL A 43 19.18 7.74 -16.73
CA VAL A 43 19.68 8.41 -15.55
C VAL A 43 21.05 7.79 -15.29
N GLU A 44 22.12 8.49 -15.66
CA GLU A 44 23.47 8.20 -15.21
C GLU A 44 23.51 8.40 -13.70
N ASP A 45 23.29 7.32 -12.95
CA ASP A 45 24.10 6.84 -11.82
C ASP A 45 23.39 5.66 -11.14
N GLY A 46 24.06 4.51 -11.10
CA GLY A 46 23.64 3.32 -10.36
C GLY A 46 23.17 2.12 -11.20
N TYR A 47 24.09 1.48 -11.92
CA TYR A 47 23.87 0.11 -12.42
C TYR A 47 24.28 -0.89 -11.33
N ILE A 48 23.40 -1.81 -10.93
CA ILE A 48 23.77 -2.97 -10.10
C ILE A 48 24.34 -4.05 -11.02
N ASP A 49 25.62 -4.38 -10.85
CA ASP A 49 26.22 -5.58 -11.44
C ASP A 49 25.77 -6.83 -10.65
N THR A 50 24.86 -7.59 -11.26
CA THR A 50 24.28 -8.82 -10.72
C THR A 50 25.29 -9.99 -10.59
N ARG A 51 26.56 -9.81 -10.99
CA ARG A 51 27.62 -10.83 -10.87
C ARG A 51 28.57 -10.62 -9.70
N THR A 52 28.66 -9.41 -9.15
CA THR A 52 29.69 -9.08 -8.13
C THR A 52 29.13 -8.90 -6.71
N GLY A 53 27.81 -8.81 -6.53
CA GLY A 53 27.21 -8.70 -5.20
C GLY A 53 27.59 -7.41 -4.45
N THR A 54 28.06 -6.39 -5.15
CA THR A 54 28.51 -5.14 -4.52
C THR A 54 27.33 -4.21 -4.25
N LEU A 55 27.01 -4.03 -2.97
CA LEU A 55 25.98 -3.13 -2.45
C LEU A 55 26.44 -1.66 -2.56
N THR A 56 25.94 -0.90 -3.54
CA THR A 56 26.08 0.57 -3.52
C THR A 56 24.94 1.16 -2.67
N ARG A 57 25.22 1.38 -1.38
CA ARG A 57 24.32 1.97 -0.36
C ARG A 57 24.06 3.48 -0.54
N GLU A 58 23.84 3.98 -1.75
CA GLU A 58 23.65 5.43 -1.98
C GLU A 58 22.20 5.85 -2.26
N TYR A 59 21.21 5.11 -1.74
CA TYR A 59 19.80 5.49 -1.90
C TYR A 59 19.37 6.67 -1.01
N THR A 60 20.17 7.09 -0.03
CA THR A 60 19.83 8.23 0.83
C THR A 60 21.00 9.17 1.01
N LYS A 61 20.71 10.48 1.05
CA LYS A 61 21.67 11.56 1.35
C LYS A 61 22.48 11.33 2.65
N TYR A 62 21.96 10.53 3.57
CA TYR A 62 22.58 10.28 4.86
C TYR A 62 23.46 9.03 4.83
N PRO A 63 24.73 9.12 5.30
CA PRO A 63 25.53 7.95 5.61
C PRO A 63 24.80 7.03 6.59
N ARG A 64 25.07 5.72 6.51
CA ARG A 64 24.41 4.72 7.34
C ARG A 64 25.37 4.13 8.35
N ASP A 65 24.89 3.94 9.57
CA ASP A 65 25.60 3.13 10.55
C ASP A 65 25.53 1.63 10.19
N ARG A 66 26.21 0.77 10.96
CA ARG A 66 26.22 -0.66 10.63
C ARG A 66 24.83 -1.29 10.64
N PHE A 67 23.89 -0.75 11.41
CA PHE A 67 22.52 -1.23 11.56
C PHE A 67 21.52 -0.58 10.57
N GLY A 68 21.99 0.32 9.71
CA GLY A 68 21.14 1.03 8.74
C GLY A 68 20.50 2.33 9.27
N GLY A 69 20.84 2.78 10.47
CA GLY A 69 20.45 4.09 11.01
C GLY A 69 21.10 5.23 10.23
N ILE A 70 20.42 6.38 10.12
CA ILE A 70 21.01 7.57 9.49
C ILE A 70 22.00 8.25 10.42
N ILE A 71 23.20 8.51 9.92
CA ILE A 71 24.19 9.34 10.60
C ILE A 71 23.89 10.80 10.27
N THR A 72 23.65 11.59 11.30
CA THR A 72 23.44 13.04 11.20
C THR A 72 24.30 13.75 12.24
N GLU A 73 24.24 15.08 12.29
CA GLU A 73 24.86 15.89 13.36
C GLU A 73 24.30 15.58 14.75
N TRP A 74 23.10 14.98 14.81
CA TRP A 74 22.46 14.58 16.04
C TRP A 74 22.44 13.06 16.19
N SER A 75 22.75 12.58 17.39
CA SER A 75 22.58 11.19 17.81
C SER A 75 22.12 11.14 19.27
N ALA A 76 21.48 10.04 19.64
CA ALA A 76 21.18 9.72 21.03
C ALA A 76 22.30 8.86 21.63
N PRO A 77 22.36 8.66 22.96
CA PRO A 77 23.34 7.77 23.56
C PRO A 77 23.26 6.34 22.97
N ALA A 78 24.42 5.79 22.62
CA ALA A 78 24.56 4.42 22.15
C ALA A 78 24.33 3.45 23.32
N THR A 79 23.27 2.64 23.23
CA THR A 79 22.88 1.68 24.29
C THR A 79 23.24 0.24 23.95
N GLY A 80 23.72 -0.03 22.74
CA GLY A 80 24.03 -1.38 22.28
C GLY A 80 22.80 -2.21 21.88
N THR A 81 21.59 -1.64 21.96
CA THR A 81 20.33 -2.30 21.59
C THR A 81 19.43 -1.36 20.81
N PHE A 82 18.54 -1.90 19.97
CA PHE A 82 17.46 -1.10 19.39
C PHE A 82 16.51 -0.61 20.49
N ARG A 83 15.98 0.59 20.31
CA ARG A 83 15.01 1.18 21.25
C ARG A 83 14.13 2.20 20.53
N THR A 84 13.09 2.65 21.22
CA THR A 84 12.26 3.76 20.76
C THR A 84 12.69 5.07 21.44
N LEU A 85 12.48 6.19 20.77
CA LEU A 85 12.72 7.51 21.34
C LEU A 85 11.75 8.52 20.74
N LYS A 86 11.13 9.34 21.60
CA LYS A 86 10.39 10.51 21.15
C LYS A 86 11.29 11.74 21.24
N THR A 87 11.55 12.40 20.11
CA THR A 87 12.35 13.63 20.03
C THR A 87 11.75 14.56 18.97
N ASN A 88 11.78 15.87 19.21
CA ASN A 88 11.17 16.89 18.34
C ASN A 88 9.71 16.59 17.96
N GLY A 89 8.92 16.12 18.95
CA GLY A 89 7.50 15.79 18.75
C GLY A 89 7.21 14.51 17.97
N ARG A 90 8.25 13.78 17.52
CA ARG A 90 8.14 12.55 16.73
C ARG A 90 8.75 11.35 17.43
N TRP A 91 8.11 10.20 17.27
CA TRP A 91 8.66 8.91 17.62
C TRP A 91 9.62 8.38 16.55
N TRP A 92 10.70 7.75 17.00
CA TRP A 92 11.73 7.12 16.18
C TRP A 92 12.10 5.76 16.76
N LEU A 93 12.56 4.87 15.88
CA LEU A 93 13.47 3.81 16.30
C LEU A 93 14.88 4.40 16.39
N VAL A 94 15.69 3.84 17.28
CA VAL A 94 17.08 4.22 17.47
C VAL A 94 17.93 2.97 17.42
N THR A 95 18.99 3.00 16.61
CA THR A 95 19.92 1.88 16.47
C THR A 95 20.75 1.70 17.74
N PRO A 96 21.41 0.54 17.92
CA PRO A 96 22.39 0.32 18.98
C PRO A 96 23.48 1.40 19.10
N GLU A 97 23.82 2.08 18.00
CA GLU A 97 24.83 3.16 17.93
C GLU A 97 24.24 4.55 18.21
N GLY A 98 22.94 4.65 18.49
CA GLY A 98 22.29 5.90 18.85
C GLY A 98 21.73 6.70 17.68
N ASN A 99 21.74 6.15 16.46
CA ASN A 99 21.30 6.83 15.26
C ASN A 99 19.81 6.61 14.99
N LEU A 100 19.17 7.59 14.35
CA LEU A 100 17.75 7.52 14.00
C LEU A 100 17.49 6.44 12.95
N PHE A 101 16.41 5.70 13.13
CA PHE A 101 16.01 4.62 12.24
C PHE A 101 14.51 4.66 11.96
N LEU A 102 14.16 4.43 10.70
CA LEU A 102 12.83 4.08 10.22
C LEU A 102 12.91 2.68 9.63
N SER A 103 12.05 1.78 10.07
CA SER A 103 11.96 0.45 9.48
C SER A 103 11.10 0.53 8.22
N THR A 104 11.74 0.67 7.06
CA THR A 104 11.06 0.51 5.76
C THR A 104 11.37 -0.90 5.29
N GLY A 105 10.34 -1.71 5.11
CA GLY A 105 10.55 -3.13 4.86
C GLY A 105 9.53 -3.77 3.97
N ILE A 106 9.75 -5.05 3.76
CA ILE A 106 8.90 -5.85 2.88
C ILE A 106 8.72 -7.25 3.45
N CYS A 107 7.47 -7.67 3.49
CA CYS A 107 7.06 -8.98 3.95
C CYS A 107 7.30 -10.04 2.87
N GLY A 108 7.48 -11.28 3.32
CA GLY A 108 7.44 -12.45 2.45
C GLY A 108 8.72 -12.72 1.67
N PHE A 109 9.90 -12.38 2.19
CA PHE A 109 11.15 -12.90 1.63
C PHE A 109 11.15 -14.43 1.69
N GLU A 110 11.50 -15.09 0.58
CA GLU A 110 11.43 -16.54 0.40
C GLU A 110 10.02 -17.15 0.43
N CYS A 111 8.97 -16.41 0.84
CA CYS A 111 7.62 -16.89 1.19
C CYS A 111 6.99 -17.81 0.13
N ALA A 112 7.38 -19.09 0.20
CA ALA A 112 7.08 -20.00 -0.88
C ALA A 112 5.59 -20.29 -0.93
N TYR A 113 4.97 -20.41 0.25
CA TYR A 113 3.56 -20.76 0.44
C TYR A 113 2.61 -19.98 -0.47
N ASP A 114 2.77 -18.65 -0.53
CA ASP A 114 1.89 -17.75 -1.28
C ASP A 114 1.97 -17.95 -2.79
N THR A 115 3.08 -18.52 -3.27
CA THR A 115 3.33 -18.76 -4.71
C THR A 115 2.79 -20.09 -5.23
N TYR A 116 2.26 -20.96 -4.36
CA TYR A 116 1.75 -22.28 -4.77
C TYR A 116 0.25 -22.25 -5.06
N SER A 117 -0.21 -23.19 -5.89
CA SER A 117 -1.62 -23.49 -6.10
C SER A 117 -1.88 -24.98 -6.03
N GLU A 118 -3.05 -25.39 -5.56
CA GLU A 118 -3.43 -26.81 -5.50
C GLU A 118 -3.50 -27.42 -6.90
N ASN A 119 -2.91 -28.62 -7.08
CA ASN A 119 -3.01 -29.39 -8.33
C ASN A 119 -4.36 -30.11 -8.44
N ASN A 120 -5.46 -29.36 -8.42
CA ASN A 120 -6.80 -29.91 -8.51
C ASN A 120 -7.09 -30.37 -9.95
N GLY A 121 -7.55 -31.62 -10.11
CA GLY A 121 -7.90 -32.21 -11.41
C GLY A 121 -6.72 -32.40 -12.36
N GLY A 122 -5.48 -32.48 -11.85
CA GLY A 122 -4.28 -32.69 -12.67
C GLY A 122 -3.85 -31.46 -13.49
N ARG A 123 -4.30 -30.26 -13.10
CA ARG A 123 -4.02 -28.99 -13.79
C ARG A 123 -2.54 -28.76 -14.11
N PHE A 124 -1.64 -29.22 -13.25
CA PHE A 124 -0.20 -29.04 -13.37
C PHE A 124 0.53 -30.32 -13.79
N ASP A 125 -0.18 -31.38 -14.22
CA ASP A 125 0.43 -32.66 -14.58
C ASP A 125 1.36 -32.54 -15.81
N ALA A 126 1.14 -31.54 -16.67
CA ALA A 126 2.06 -31.20 -17.76
C ALA A 126 3.47 -30.78 -17.28
N PHE A 127 3.61 -30.38 -16.00
CA PHE A 127 4.87 -30.01 -15.35
C PHE A 127 5.40 -31.12 -14.43
N ALA A 128 4.99 -32.38 -14.66
CA ALA A 128 5.44 -33.52 -13.88
C ALA A 128 6.95 -33.78 -14.04
N ASP A 129 7.58 -33.32 -15.12
CA ASP A 129 9.04 -33.36 -15.33
C ASP A 129 9.79 -32.60 -14.21
N ALA A 130 9.21 -31.51 -13.70
CA ALA A 130 9.74 -30.78 -12.55
C ALA A 130 9.69 -31.59 -11.23
N LYS A 131 8.98 -32.73 -11.17
CA LYS A 131 9.03 -33.66 -10.03
C LYS A 131 10.34 -34.46 -9.98
N ALA A 132 10.97 -34.76 -11.11
CA ALA A 132 12.24 -35.49 -11.14
C ALA A 132 13.40 -34.66 -10.55
N VAL A 133 13.33 -33.34 -10.74
CA VAL A 133 14.18 -32.35 -10.06
C VAL A 133 13.89 -32.31 -8.55
N ALA A 134 12.71 -32.79 -8.12
CA ALA A 134 12.23 -32.68 -6.73
C ALA A 134 12.78 -33.69 -5.74
N ALA A 135 13.58 -34.64 -6.22
CA ALA A 135 14.21 -35.64 -5.39
C ALA A 135 15.54 -35.19 -4.76
N GLY A 136 16.09 -34.04 -5.18
CA GLY A 136 17.26 -33.40 -4.53
C GLY A 136 16.83 -32.40 -3.47
N GLU A 137 17.49 -32.40 -2.30
CA GLU A 137 17.23 -31.44 -1.22
C GLU A 137 17.31 -30.01 -1.75
N GLY A 138 16.15 -29.32 -1.84
CA GLY A 138 16.09 -27.92 -2.28
C GLY A 138 15.06 -27.62 -3.37
N ASN A 139 14.50 -28.59 -4.08
CA ASN A 139 13.54 -28.28 -5.14
C ASN A 139 12.16 -27.84 -4.60
N ARG A 140 11.58 -26.80 -5.20
CA ARG A 140 10.35 -26.13 -4.74
C ARG A 140 9.29 -25.82 -5.83
N PRO A 141 9.30 -26.33 -7.07
CA PRO A 141 8.12 -26.20 -7.91
C PRO A 141 6.95 -27.02 -7.37
N TRP A 142 7.21 -28.20 -6.81
CA TRP A 142 6.18 -29.08 -6.23
C TRP A 142 6.30 -29.14 -4.71
N ALA A 143 5.16 -29.02 -4.02
CA ALA A 143 5.08 -29.15 -2.56
C ALA A 143 3.78 -29.85 -2.14
N LYS A 144 3.76 -30.37 -0.90
CA LYS A 144 2.55 -30.90 -0.29
C LYS A 144 2.05 -29.97 0.82
N PHE A 145 0.85 -29.44 0.65
CA PHE A 145 0.12 -28.72 1.70
C PHE A 145 -1.21 -29.43 1.95
N PHE A 146 -1.60 -29.55 3.22
CA PHE A 146 -2.85 -30.21 3.64
C PHE A 146 -3.03 -31.62 3.04
N GLY A 147 -1.93 -32.35 2.85
CA GLY A 147 -1.91 -33.69 2.26
C GLY A 147 -2.10 -33.75 0.74
N ARG A 148 -2.20 -32.61 0.05
CA ARG A 148 -2.44 -32.52 -1.39
C ARG A 148 -1.26 -31.93 -2.15
N ASP A 149 -1.11 -32.31 -3.41
CA ASP A 149 -0.07 -31.77 -4.29
C ASP A 149 -0.39 -30.34 -4.68
N HIS A 150 0.63 -29.50 -4.61
CA HIS A 150 0.58 -28.10 -5.04
C HIS A 150 1.77 -27.80 -5.94
N PHE A 151 1.60 -26.84 -6.82
CA PHE A 151 2.62 -26.40 -7.77
C PHE A 151 2.80 -24.88 -7.73
N SER A 152 4.05 -24.42 -7.81
CA SER A 152 4.41 -23.01 -7.93
C SER A 152 5.02 -22.75 -9.31
N MET A 153 4.30 -21.99 -10.13
CA MET A 153 4.80 -21.51 -11.42
C MET A 153 6.02 -20.60 -11.22
N MET A 154 6.06 -19.81 -10.16
CA MET A 154 7.20 -18.92 -9.87
C MET A 154 8.48 -19.71 -9.61
N TYR A 155 8.42 -20.73 -8.75
CA TYR A 155 9.59 -21.58 -8.49
C TYR A 155 9.96 -22.43 -9.72
N TYR A 156 9.00 -22.79 -10.57
CA TYR A 156 9.27 -23.41 -11.87
C TYR A 156 10.01 -22.47 -12.83
N HIS A 157 9.59 -21.20 -12.93
CA HIS A 157 10.29 -20.18 -13.73
C HIS A 157 11.70 -19.93 -13.21
N ALA A 158 11.87 -19.88 -11.88
CA ALA A 158 13.18 -19.74 -11.25
C ALA A 158 14.09 -20.93 -11.56
N TRP A 159 13.58 -22.15 -11.48
CA TRP A 159 14.30 -23.34 -11.89
C TRP A 159 14.70 -23.30 -13.38
N LYS A 160 13.77 -22.95 -14.29
CA LYS A 160 14.08 -22.81 -15.72
C LYS A 160 15.14 -21.75 -16.00
N LYS A 161 15.18 -20.68 -15.21
CA LYS A 161 16.13 -19.57 -15.38
C LYS A 161 17.53 -19.89 -14.84
N TRP A 162 17.62 -20.52 -13.67
CA TRP A 162 18.90 -20.68 -12.95
C TRP A 162 19.36 -22.14 -12.77
N GLY A 163 18.61 -23.13 -13.26
CA GLY A 163 18.99 -24.54 -13.24
C GLY A 163 18.77 -25.25 -11.90
N ALA A 164 19.45 -26.37 -11.69
CA ALA A 164 19.21 -27.26 -10.53
C ALA A 164 19.45 -26.60 -9.17
N ASP A 165 20.38 -25.64 -9.07
CA ASP A 165 20.76 -24.96 -7.82
C ASP A 165 20.08 -23.58 -7.66
N TYR A 166 18.95 -23.36 -8.34
CA TYR A 166 18.33 -22.05 -8.45
C TYR A 166 17.90 -21.39 -7.14
N VAL A 167 17.74 -22.13 -6.04
CA VAL A 167 17.18 -21.60 -4.78
C VAL A 167 18.00 -20.43 -4.25
N ASN A 168 19.32 -20.59 -4.15
CA ASN A 168 20.20 -19.52 -3.69
C ASN A 168 20.22 -18.36 -4.69
N SER A 169 20.25 -18.65 -5.99
CA SER A 169 20.16 -17.62 -7.05
C SER A 169 18.85 -16.83 -6.96
N PHE A 170 17.75 -17.49 -6.60
CA PHE A 170 16.46 -16.84 -6.45
C PHE A 170 16.39 -16.00 -5.17
N TYR A 171 17.03 -16.45 -4.08
CA TYR A 171 17.17 -15.65 -2.87
C TYR A 171 18.08 -14.45 -3.07
N ASP A 172 19.18 -14.60 -3.80
CA ASP A 172 20.03 -13.48 -4.22
C ASP A 172 19.25 -12.47 -5.06
N TYR A 173 18.46 -12.97 -6.01
CA TYR A 173 17.61 -12.11 -6.83
C TYR A 173 16.59 -11.35 -5.97
N GLN A 174 15.92 -12.02 -5.03
CA GLN A 174 15.01 -11.39 -4.08
C GLN A 174 15.72 -10.33 -3.23
N LEU A 175 16.88 -10.65 -2.66
CA LEU A 175 17.68 -9.69 -1.89
C LEU A 175 18.11 -8.49 -2.73
N ALA A 176 18.51 -8.70 -3.98
CA ALA A 176 18.86 -7.63 -4.90
C ALA A 176 17.67 -6.69 -5.12
N VAL A 177 16.46 -7.23 -5.34
CA VAL A 177 15.24 -6.42 -5.48
C VAL A 177 14.90 -5.66 -4.18
N ILE A 178 15.01 -6.30 -3.01
CA ILE A 178 14.77 -5.65 -1.71
C ILE A 178 15.72 -4.46 -1.51
N ASN A 179 17.02 -4.67 -1.77
CA ASN A 179 18.03 -3.62 -1.67
C ASN A 179 17.76 -2.50 -2.67
N ASP A 180 17.41 -2.86 -3.90
CA ASP A 180 17.14 -1.93 -4.99
C ASP A 180 15.94 -1.02 -4.68
N LEU A 181 14.93 -1.53 -3.96
CA LEU A 181 13.78 -0.77 -3.46
C LEU A 181 14.14 0.19 -2.31
N GLY A 182 15.35 0.13 -1.77
CA GLY A 182 15.78 0.91 -0.62
C GLY A 182 15.17 0.45 0.71
N PHE A 183 14.67 -0.79 0.78
CA PHE A 183 14.19 -1.38 2.03
C PHE A 183 15.36 -1.79 2.92
N ASN A 184 15.22 -1.56 4.23
CA ASN A 184 16.25 -1.85 5.23
C ASN A 184 15.84 -2.94 6.23
N THR A 185 14.60 -3.43 6.11
CA THR A 185 14.04 -4.47 6.99
C THR A 185 13.34 -5.55 6.17
N ILE A 186 13.61 -6.82 6.49
CA ILE A 186 12.82 -7.96 6.03
C ILE A 186 11.71 -8.21 7.05
N GLY A 187 10.48 -8.04 6.56
CA GLY A 187 9.24 -8.05 7.32
C GLY A 187 8.77 -9.44 7.72
N ALA A 188 7.52 -9.49 8.18
CA ALA A 188 6.82 -10.70 8.55
C ALA A 188 6.77 -11.76 7.42
N TRP A 189 6.50 -13.00 7.81
CA TRP A 189 6.38 -14.19 6.94
C TRP A 189 7.57 -14.41 6.01
N SER A 190 8.74 -13.95 6.43
CA SER A 190 9.98 -14.17 5.73
C SER A 190 10.67 -15.44 6.20
N GLY A 191 11.22 -16.20 5.27
CA GLY A 191 11.93 -17.46 5.53
C GLY A 191 13.45 -17.34 5.48
N ALA A 192 14.10 -18.51 5.40
CA ALA A 192 15.54 -18.69 5.23
C ALA A 192 16.46 -17.80 6.12
N PRO A 193 16.25 -17.71 7.45
CA PRO A 193 17.06 -16.85 8.32
C PRO A 193 18.55 -17.20 8.28
N GLY A 194 18.91 -18.50 8.20
CA GLY A 194 20.31 -18.93 8.06
C GLY A 194 20.96 -18.47 6.75
N TYR A 195 20.16 -18.31 5.68
CA TYR A 195 20.65 -17.76 4.42
C TYR A 195 21.02 -16.28 4.58
N LEU A 196 20.11 -15.49 5.16
CA LEU A 196 20.32 -14.07 5.43
C LEU A 196 21.55 -13.85 6.32
N GLU A 197 21.69 -14.64 7.38
CA GLU A 197 22.86 -14.64 8.27
C GLU A 197 24.15 -14.98 7.51
N SER A 198 24.14 -16.02 6.66
CA SER A 198 25.32 -16.48 5.91
C SER A 198 25.85 -15.45 4.90
N ARG A 199 24.98 -14.55 4.40
CA ARG A 199 25.37 -13.50 3.45
C ARG A 199 26.04 -12.30 4.14
N GLY A 200 26.09 -12.27 5.47
CA GLY A 200 26.59 -11.13 6.23
C GLY A 200 25.82 -9.83 5.95
N ASN A 201 24.64 -9.94 5.32
CA ASN A 201 23.90 -8.79 4.84
C ASN A 201 23.18 -8.17 6.05
N ILE A 202 23.45 -6.89 6.32
CA ILE A 202 22.98 -6.21 7.54
C ILE A 202 21.53 -5.69 7.37
N ILE A 203 20.69 -6.44 6.64
CA ILE A 203 19.25 -6.17 6.60
C ILE A 203 18.66 -6.76 7.87
N LEU A 204 17.93 -5.93 8.62
CA LEU A 204 17.31 -6.37 9.87
C LEU A 204 16.07 -7.22 9.58
N THR A 205 15.73 -8.12 10.49
CA THR A 205 14.54 -8.98 10.37
C THR A 205 13.53 -8.68 11.46
N THR A 206 12.25 -8.93 11.16
CA THR A 206 11.13 -8.82 12.11
C THR A 206 10.26 -10.08 12.10
N PRO A 207 10.72 -11.19 12.72
CA PRO A 207 9.99 -12.45 12.70
C PRO A 207 8.67 -12.38 13.48
N VAL A 208 7.74 -13.27 13.14
CA VAL A 208 6.41 -13.41 13.78
C VAL A 208 6.42 -14.65 14.68
N ILE A 209 6.18 -14.44 15.97
CA ILE A 209 6.15 -15.48 17.00
C ILE A 209 4.71 -15.95 17.23
N GLY A 210 4.30 -16.98 16.50
CA GLY A 210 2.92 -17.48 16.58
C GLY A 210 2.59 -18.15 17.93
N PHE A 211 2.10 -17.39 18.89
CA PHE A 211 1.69 -17.87 20.22
C PHE A 211 0.29 -18.53 20.18
N LEU A 212 -0.56 -18.22 19.19
CA LEU A 212 -1.78 -18.99 18.95
C LEU A 212 -1.51 -20.47 18.71
N LYS A 213 -0.45 -20.80 17.96
CA LYS A 213 -0.02 -22.20 17.75
C LYS A 213 0.45 -22.85 19.05
N ALA A 214 1.02 -22.06 19.96
CA ALA A 214 1.40 -22.53 21.28
C ALA A 214 0.16 -22.87 22.11
N ALA A 215 -0.83 -21.99 22.13
CA ALA A 215 -2.10 -22.25 22.81
C ALA A 215 -2.81 -23.50 22.27
N GLU A 216 -2.81 -23.70 20.94
CA GLU A 216 -3.35 -24.90 20.29
C GLU A 216 -2.63 -26.17 20.75
N LYS A 217 -1.29 -26.18 20.75
CA LYS A 217 -0.47 -27.32 21.21
C LYS A 217 -0.80 -27.70 22.66
N TYR A 218 -1.09 -26.71 23.50
CA TYR A 218 -1.47 -26.89 24.90
C TYR A 218 -2.97 -27.14 25.10
N LYS A 219 -3.76 -27.21 24.02
CA LYS A 219 -5.21 -27.45 24.04
C LYS A 219 -5.96 -26.44 24.93
N ILE A 220 -5.50 -25.19 24.95
CA ILE A 220 -6.15 -24.13 25.73
C ILE A 220 -7.55 -23.88 25.14
N PRO A 221 -8.61 -23.83 25.98
CA PRO A 221 -9.98 -23.62 25.49
C PRO A 221 -10.13 -22.32 24.73
N MET A 222 -11.00 -22.30 23.71
CA MET A 222 -11.30 -21.10 22.92
C MET A 222 -12.44 -20.30 23.56
N ILE A 223 -12.29 -18.98 23.69
CA ILE A 223 -13.38 -18.07 24.05
C ILE A 223 -14.26 -17.77 22.83
N ILE A 224 -13.61 -17.48 21.70
CA ILE A 224 -14.23 -17.37 20.38
C ILE A 224 -13.32 -18.02 19.34
N PRO A 225 -13.79 -18.31 18.11
CA PRO A 225 -12.90 -18.79 17.05
C PRO A 225 -11.67 -17.90 16.89
N LYS A 226 -10.48 -18.52 16.95
CA LYS A 226 -9.14 -17.89 16.93
C LYS A 226 -8.71 -17.08 18.18
N ILE A 227 -9.49 -17.02 19.25
CA ILE A 227 -9.06 -16.46 20.55
C ILE A 227 -9.15 -17.55 21.65
N PRO A 228 -8.01 -18.13 22.06
CA PRO A 228 -7.90 -18.92 23.28
C PRO A 228 -8.22 -18.11 24.54
N ASP A 229 -8.57 -18.79 25.64
CA ASP A 229 -8.60 -18.15 26.96
C ASP A 229 -7.17 -17.91 27.43
N PHE A 230 -6.63 -16.73 27.13
CA PHE A 230 -5.27 -16.34 27.50
C PHE A 230 -5.05 -16.25 29.01
N ARG A 231 -6.13 -16.24 29.81
CA ARG A 231 -6.06 -16.27 31.29
C ARG A 231 -5.80 -17.68 31.82
N HIS A 232 -5.87 -18.69 30.95
CA HIS A 232 -5.60 -20.07 31.33
C HIS A 232 -4.15 -20.19 31.89
N PRO A 233 -3.94 -20.87 33.03
CA PRO A 233 -2.64 -20.90 33.71
C PRO A 233 -1.50 -21.46 32.85
N ASP A 234 -1.83 -22.32 31.89
CA ASP A 234 -0.83 -22.90 30.97
C ASP A 234 -0.40 -21.97 29.83
N PHE A 235 -1.11 -20.86 29.57
CA PHE A 235 -0.80 -20.00 28.42
C PHE A 235 0.60 -19.39 28.52
N ARG A 236 1.01 -18.90 29.69
CA ARG A 236 2.37 -18.40 29.90
C ARG A 236 3.43 -19.47 29.64
N ARG A 237 3.20 -20.70 30.13
CA ARG A 237 4.11 -21.82 29.89
C ARG A 237 4.19 -22.16 28.41
N ALA A 238 3.06 -22.14 27.70
CA ALA A 238 3.02 -22.34 26.26
C ALA A 238 3.84 -21.28 25.52
N CYS A 239 3.75 -20.01 25.94
CA CYS A 239 4.55 -18.93 25.35
C CYS A 239 6.05 -19.14 25.55
N VAL A 240 6.49 -19.50 26.76
CA VAL A 240 7.92 -19.77 27.04
C VAL A 240 8.45 -20.94 26.23
N GLU A 241 7.68 -22.04 26.12
CA GLU A 241 8.09 -23.17 25.27
C GLU A 241 8.12 -22.78 23.78
N ARG A 242 7.18 -21.96 23.32
CA ARG A 242 7.14 -21.48 21.93
C ARG A 242 8.38 -20.69 21.57
N MET A 243 8.92 -19.88 22.49
CA MET A 243 10.15 -19.13 22.25
C MET A 243 11.34 -20.02 21.90
N LYS A 244 11.39 -21.28 22.38
CA LYS A 244 12.47 -22.22 22.08
C LYS A 244 12.51 -22.65 20.62
N ASP A 245 11.38 -22.56 19.91
CA ASP A 245 11.32 -22.85 18.48
C ASP A 245 12.00 -21.75 17.64
N TYR A 246 12.25 -20.59 18.23
CA TYR A 246 12.87 -19.44 17.58
C TYR A 246 14.30 -19.28 18.09
N LYS A 247 15.27 -19.10 17.17
CA LYS A 247 16.70 -18.87 17.53
C LYS A 247 16.98 -17.43 18.02
N ILE A 248 15.99 -16.82 18.68
CA ILE A 248 16.03 -15.43 19.13
C ILE A 248 16.47 -15.42 20.59
N LYS A 249 17.54 -14.70 20.88
CA LYS A 249 18.14 -14.67 22.22
C LYS A 249 18.79 -13.31 22.49
N ARG A 250 19.23 -13.10 23.73
CA ARG A 250 20.06 -11.95 24.07
C ARG A 250 21.24 -11.79 23.10
N GLY A 251 21.43 -10.58 22.60
CA GLY A 251 22.49 -10.23 21.65
C GLY A 251 22.16 -10.55 20.19
N SER A 252 20.92 -10.91 19.84
CA SER A 252 20.48 -11.10 18.46
C SER A 252 20.47 -9.77 17.69
N VAL A 253 21.63 -9.35 17.18
CA VAL A 253 21.84 -8.04 16.53
C VAL A 253 21.22 -7.88 15.14
N HIS A 254 20.83 -8.97 14.47
CA HIS A 254 20.17 -8.95 13.16
C HIS A 254 18.63 -8.89 13.25
N ILE A 255 18.09 -8.83 14.47
CA ILE A 255 16.65 -8.79 14.72
C ILE A 255 16.31 -7.41 15.27
N LEU A 256 15.57 -6.63 14.49
CA LEU A 256 15.11 -5.32 14.94
C LEU A 256 14.13 -5.46 16.10
N GLY A 257 13.19 -6.39 15.95
CA GLY A 257 12.12 -6.67 16.89
C GLY A 257 11.31 -7.87 16.43
N VAL A 258 10.37 -8.30 17.27
CA VAL A 258 9.53 -9.46 16.99
C VAL A 258 8.06 -9.07 17.03
N PHE A 259 7.31 -9.51 16.02
CA PHE A 259 5.86 -9.57 16.12
C PHE A 259 5.47 -10.83 16.91
N THR A 260 4.29 -10.81 17.51
CA THR A 260 3.70 -11.95 18.22
C THR A 260 2.82 -12.74 17.26
N ASP A 261 1.51 -12.59 17.33
CA ASP A 261 0.56 -13.14 16.37
C ASP A 261 0.19 -12.13 15.27
N ASN A 262 -0.91 -12.38 14.55
CA ASN A 262 -1.39 -11.58 13.43
C ASN A 262 -2.91 -11.44 13.46
N GLU A 263 -3.41 -10.21 13.44
CA GLU A 263 -4.84 -9.87 13.25
C GLU A 263 -5.77 -10.71 14.14
N LEU A 264 -5.43 -10.79 15.43
CA LEU A 264 -6.32 -11.41 16.41
C LEU A 264 -7.70 -10.72 16.34
N PRO A 265 -8.81 -11.47 16.29
CA PRO A 265 -10.13 -10.90 16.04
C PRO A 265 -10.73 -10.26 17.30
N TRP A 266 -10.00 -9.33 17.92
CA TRP A 266 -10.37 -8.63 19.14
C TRP A 266 -11.75 -7.95 19.04
N GLY A 267 -12.04 -7.30 17.90
CA GLY A 267 -13.33 -6.65 17.65
C GLY A 267 -14.55 -7.59 17.65
N LYS A 268 -14.37 -8.91 17.69
CA LYS A 268 -15.47 -9.88 17.86
C LYS A 268 -15.85 -10.13 19.32
N ILE A 269 -15.07 -9.66 20.27
CA ILE A 269 -15.38 -9.75 21.71
C ILE A 269 -16.13 -8.47 22.09
N THR A 270 -17.43 -8.61 22.36
CA THR A 270 -18.32 -7.46 22.58
C THR A 270 -18.39 -7.02 24.04
N ASP A 271 -18.08 -7.90 24.99
CA ASP A 271 -18.00 -7.56 26.41
C ASP A 271 -16.67 -6.82 26.68
N PRO A 272 -16.70 -5.53 27.06
CA PRO A 272 -15.49 -4.73 27.23
C PRO A 272 -14.58 -5.25 28.33
N LYS A 273 -15.14 -5.82 29.40
CA LYS A 273 -14.38 -6.35 30.53
C LYS A 273 -13.65 -7.63 30.12
N ILE A 274 -14.34 -8.54 29.43
CA ILE A 274 -13.72 -9.77 28.91
C ILE A 274 -12.64 -9.42 27.88
N LEU A 275 -12.89 -8.44 27.00
CA LEU A 275 -11.91 -7.97 26.03
C LEU A 275 -10.63 -7.46 26.71
N GLU A 276 -10.78 -6.59 27.72
CA GLU A 276 -9.65 -6.04 28.47
C GLU A 276 -8.88 -7.13 29.23
N GLU A 277 -9.57 -8.03 29.95
CA GLU A 277 -8.93 -9.14 30.68
C GLU A 277 -8.16 -10.08 29.75
N LEU A 278 -8.72 -10.43 28.59
CA LEU A 278 -8.05 -11.29 27.63
C LEU A 278 -6.85 -10.60 26.97
N ALA A 279 -6.98 -9.33 26.60
CA ALA A 279 -5.86 -8.56 26.07
C ALA A 279 -4.75 -8.45 27.12
N GLU A 280 -5.08 -8.17 28.38
CA GLU A 280 -4.11 -8.01 29.47
C GLU A 280 -3.35 -9.32 29.69
N ALA A 281 -4.06 -10.46 29.75
CA ALA A 281 -3.45 -11.77 29.91
C ALA A 281 -2.57 -12.16 28.70
N TYR A 282 -3.01 -11.84 27.48
CA TYR A 282 -2.25 -12.09 26.26
C TYR A 282 -0.92 -11.32 26.25
N TYR A 283 -1.00 -9.99 26.37
CA TYR A 283 0.17 -9.12 26.30
C TYR A 283 1.13 -9.36 27.47
N ALA A 284 0.63 -9.62 28.68
CA ALA A 284 1.47 -9.95 29.82
C ALA A 284 2.26 -11.25 29.61
N ALA A 285 1.60 -12.33 29.16
CA ALA A 285 2.23 -13.63 28.98
C ALA A 285 3.25 -13.64 27.84
N THR A 286 2.88 -13.06 26.69
CA THR A 286 3.74 -13.01 25.50
C THR A 286 4.96 -12.10 25.73
N THR A 287 4.76 -10.90 26.30
CA THR A 287 5.88 -10.01 26.65
C THR A 287 6.80 -10.65 27.67
N ALA A 288 6.28 -11.29 28.72
CA ALA A 288 7.12 -11.97 29.70
C ALA A 288 7.98 -13.08 29.05
N ALA A 289 7.39 -13.90 28.18
CA ALA A 289 8.13 -14.95 27.48
C ALA A 289 9.23 -14.39 26.55
N ILE A 290 8.93 -13.33 25.79
CA ILE A 290 9.91 -12.68 24.91
C ILE A 290 11.04 -12.07 25.74
N ARG A 291 10.73 -11.32 26.80
CA ARG A 291 11.75 -10.68 27.64
C ARG A 291 12.63 -11.68 28.37
N GLU A 292 12.09 -12.85 28.72
CA GLU A 292 12.85 -13.94 29.33
C GLU A 292 13.92 -14.49 28.36
N ALA A 293 13.58 -14.68 27.08
CA ALA A 293 14.49 -15.21 26.07
C ALA A 293 15.42 -14.16 25.44
N ALA A 294 14.87 -12.98 25.13
CA ALA A 294 15.51 -11.90 24.38
C ALA A 294 15.08 -10.53 24.96
N PRO A 295 15.66 -10.09 26.07
CA PRO A 295 15.25 -8.86 26.76
C PRO A 295 15.52 -7.57 25.97
N ASP A 296 16.40 -7.62 24.98
CA ASP A 296 16.98 -6.55 24.20
C ASP A 296 16.39 -6.37 22.80
N VAL A 297 15.47 -7.25 22.36
CA VAL A 297 14.72 -7.05 21.11
C VAL A 297 13.48 -6.19 21.35
N LEU A 298 13.07 -5.44 20.33
CA LEU A 298 11.80 -4.71 20.37
C LEU A 298 10.61 -5.69 20.31
N ILE A 299 9.59 -5.46 21.12
CA ILE A 299 8.31 -6.17 21.05
C ILE A 299 7.36 -5.31 20.23
N LEU A 300 6.92 -5.84 19.09
CA LEU A 300 6.17 -5.10 18.07
C LEU A 300 4.66 -5.36 18.12
N GLY A 301 4.15 -6.20 19.03
CA GLY A 301 2.72 -6.50 19.17
C GLY A 301 2.20 -7.54 18.18
N ASP A 302 0.88 -7.57 17.98
CA ASP A 302 0.12 -8.64 17.31
C ASP A 302 -0.55 -8.22 15.99
N ARG A 303 -0.13 -7.09 15.41
CA ARG A 303 -0.53 -6.62 14.08
C ARG A 303 -2.04 -6.43 13.99
N LEU A 304 -2.55 -5.49 14.79
CA LEU A 304 -3.98 -5.16 14.86
C LEU A 304 -4.54 -4.78 13.48
N LEU A 305 -5.67 -5.33 13.07
CA LEU A 305 -6.31 -4.91 11.82
C LEU A 305 -6.97 -3.54 11.99
N ASN A 306 -6.56 -2.56 11.18
CA ASN A 306 -7.09 -1.20 11.12
C ASN A 306 -7.18 -0.47 12.47
N VAL A 307 -6.40 -0.84 13.50
CA VAL A 307 -6.46 -0.20 14.81
C VAL A 307 -7.91 -0.11 15.32
N ASP A 308 -8.57 -1.26 15.45
CA ASP A 308 -10.02 -1.35 15.63
C ASP A 308 -10.52 -1.01 17.05
N SER A 309 -9.69 -1.20 18.08
CA SER A 309 -10.10 -1.08 19.49
C SER A 309 -9.16 -0.22 20.35
N SER A 310 -9.69 0.88 20.91
CA SER A 310 -8.98 1.71 21.88
C SER A 310 -8.68 0.99 23.19
N ALA A 311 -9.54 0.04 23.62
CA ALA A 311 -9.31 -0.74 24.84
C ALA A 311 -8.09 -1.66 24.67
N VAL A 312 -8.01 -2.38 23.55
CA VAL A 312 -6.86 -3.23 23.23
C VAL A 312 -5.60 -2.39 23.05
N LEU A 313 -5.69 -1.23 22.39
CA LEU A 313 -4.56 -0.30 22.29
C LEU A 313 -4.03 0.14 23.66
N ALA A 314 -4.91 0.53 24.57
CA ALA A 314 -4.54 0.98 25.91
C ALA A 314 -3.83 -0.12 26.70
N VAL A 315 -4.27 -1.38 26.54
CA VAL A 315 -3.58 -2.54 27.13
C VAL A 315 -2.25 -2.80 26.45
N ALA A 316 -2.21 -2.93 25.12
CA ALA A 316 -1.00 -3.19 24.34
C ALA A 316 0.11 -2.19 24.69
N ALA A 317 -0.23 -0.90 24.80
CA ALA A 317 0.69 0.18 25.14
C ALA A 317 1.45 -0.03 26.46
N LYS A 318 0.89 -0.78 27.43
CA LYS A 318 1.57 -1.11 28.69
C LYS A 318 2.72 -2.11 28.49
N TYR A 319 2.63 -2.95 27.46
CA TYR A 319 3.45 -4.15 27.33
C TYR A 319 4.44 -4.12 26.17
N VAL A 320 4.08 -3.50 25.04
CA VAL A 320 4.88 -3.51 23.81
C VAL A 320 5.73 -2.25 23.68
N ASP A 321 6.86 -2.36 22.98
CA ASP A 321 7.71 -1.20 22.68
C ASP A 321 7.12 -0.36 21.54
N VAL A 322 6.57 -1.04 20.54
CA VAL A 322 5.94 -0.48 19.35
C VAL A 322 4.63 -1.21 19.10
N ILE A 323 3.55 -0.47 18.83
CA ILE A 323 2.26 -1.08 18.49
C ILE A 323 2.23 -1.32 16.97
N SER A 324 1.97 -2.55 16.55
CA SER A 324 1.80 -2.86 15.13
C SER A 324 0.35 -2.91 14.71
N PHE A 325 0.10 -2.50 13.47
CA PHE A 325 -1.21 -2.65 12.84
C PHE A 325 -1.08 -2.92 11.34
N ASN A 326 -2.10 -3.55 10.77
CA ASN A 326 -2.23 -3.80 9.35
C ASN A 326 -3.33 -2.91 8.76
N THR A 327 -3.15 -2.45 7.53
CA THR A 327 -4.18 -1.73 6.78
C THR A 327 -4.03 -2.00 5.30
N TYR A 328 -5.11 -2.45 4.66
CA TYR A 328 -5.14 -2.75 3.22
C TYR A 328 -5.96 -1.73 2.42
N VAL A 329 -6.15 -0.58 3.05
CA VAL A 329 -6.75 0.64 2.55
C VAL A 329 -5.89 1.80 3.05
N PHE A 330 -6.14 3.00 2.54
CA PHE A 330 -5.71 4.20 3.24
C PHE A 330 -6.22 4.15 4.68
N LEU A 331 -5.36 4.51 5.64
CA LEU A 331 -5.70 4.40 7.06
C LEU A 331 -7.04 5.10 7.34
N PRO A 332 -8.06 4.38 7.86
CA PRO A 332 -9.34 5.00 8.11
C PRO A 332 -9.24 6.15 9.13
N PRO A 333 -9.99 7.26 8.97
CA PRO A 333 -9.95 8.39 9.91
C PRO A 333 -10.23 8.00 11.36
N ALA A 334 -11.17 7.07 11.60
CA ALA A 334 -11.46 6.57 12.94
C ALA A 334 -10.25 5.85 13.55
N SER A 335 -9.52 5.09 12.75
CA SER A 335 -8.28 4.42 13.15
C SER A 335 -7.19 5.43 13.51
N ALA A 336 -7.03 6.44 12.66
CA ALA A 336 -6.14 7.57 12.92
C ALA A 336 -6.45 8.32 14.22
N GLU A 337 -7.73 8.56 14.54
CA GLU A 337 -8.12 9.15 15.82
C GLU A 337 -7.84 8.22 17.00
N ARG A 338 -8.11 6.91 16.86
CA ARG A 338 -7.82 5.93 17.91
C ARG A 338 -6.34 5.83 18.22
N MET A 339 -5.46 5.95 17.24
CA MET A 339 -4.00 5.98 17.48
C MET A 339 -3.58 7.10 18.43
N LYS A 340 -4.30 8.23 18.46
CA LYS A 340 -4.00 9.35 19.37
C LYS A 340 -4.34 9.06 20.83
N SER A 341 -5.05 7.97 21.12
CA SER A 341 -5.42 7.59 22.49
C SER A 341 -4.26 7.06 23.33
N VAL A 342 -3.10 6.78 22.71
CA VAL A 342 -1.89 6.29 23.39
C VAL A 342 -0.66 7.05 22.89
N ASP A 343 0.25 7.42 23.81
CA ASP A 343 1.54 8.01 23.43
C ASP A 343 2.61 6.93 23.22
N LYS A 344 2.48 6.20 22.10
CA LYS A 344 3.40 5.12 21.71
C LYS A 344 3.78 5.23 20.23
N PRO A 345 4.95 4.69 19.84
CA PRO A 345 5.28 4.51 18.43
C PRO A 345 4.45 3.38 17.82
N PHE A 346 4.16 3.53 16.53
CA PHE A 346 3.42 2.57 15.72
C PHE A 346 4.24 2.13 14.51
N ILE A 347 4.09 0.86 14.10
CA ILE A 347 4.65 0.31 12.86
C ILE A 347 3.54 -0.34 12.04
N ILE A 348 3.53 -0.12 10.73
CA ILE A 348 2.60 -0.83 9.85
C ILE A 348 3.19 -2.21 9.55
N GLY A 349 2.50 -3.26 10.01
CA GLY A 349 2.93 -4.65 9.84
C GLY A 349 2.68 -5.17 8.43
N GLU A 350 1.55 -4.78 7.84
CA GLU A 350 1.14 -5.04 6.47
C GLU A 350 0.37 -3.87 5.90
N TRP A 351 0.65 -3.60 4.63
CA TRP A 351 -0.24 -2.85 3.76
C TRP A 351 0.14 -3.10 2.31
N SER A 352 -0.84 -2.95 1.42
CA SER A 352 -0.64 -3.15 0.00
C SER A 352 -1.79 -2.65 -0.86
N PHE A 353 -1.52 -2.57 -2.15
CA PHE A 353 -2.50 -2.25 -3.18
C PHE A 353 -2.42 -3.29 -4.30
N ILE A 354 -3.58 -3.66 -4.84
CA ILE A 354 -3.68 -4.55 -5.99
C ILE A 354 -3.87 -3.71 -7.23
N SER A 355 -3.00 -3.82 -8.22
CA SER A 355 -3.27 -3.14 -9.47
C SER A 355 -4.06 -3.99 -10.47
N LYS A 356 -4.97 -3.35 -11.21
CA LYS A 356 -5.76 -3.99 -12.27
C LYS A 356 -4.93 -4.36 -13.50
N ASP A 357 -3.79 -3.70 -13.73
CA ASP A 357 -2.94 -3.91 -14.92
C ASP A 357 -1.83 -4.96 -14.71
N SER A 358 -1.97 -5.82 -13.71
CA SER A 358 -1.02 -6.90 -13.45
C SER A 358 -0.65 -7.64 -14.75
N VAL A 359 0.66 -7.91 -14.96
CA VAL A 359 1.13 -8.80 -16.05
C VAL A 359 0.37 -10.13 -16.04
N HIS A 360 -0.04 -10.56 -14.84
CA HIS A 360 -1.00 -11.62 -14.63
C HIS A 360 -2.40 -11.01 -14.64
N LYS A 361 -3.09 -11.00 -15.79
CA LYS A 361 -4.52 -10.68 -15.87
C LYS A 361 -5.30 -11.67 -15.01
N ASN A 362 -5.43 -11.36 -13.72
CA ASN A 362 -6.17 -12.20 -12.81
C ASN A 362 -7.64 -11.81 -12.89
N GLU A 363 -8.41 -12.56 -13.66
CA GLU A 363 -9.87 -12.37 -13.75
C GLU A 363 -10.58 -12.62 -12.42
N LYS A 364 -9.88 -13.19 -11.43
CA LYS A 364 -10.34 -13.45 -10.07
C LYS A 364 -9.72 -12.50 -9.05
N LEU A 365 -9.22 -11.32 -9.45
CA LEU A 365 -8.92 -10.27 -8.47
C LEU A 365 -10.16 -10.13 -7.59
N ARG A 366 -10.04 -10.48 -6.30
CA ARG A 366 -11.15 -10.30 -5.36
C ARG A 366 -11.50 -8.81 -5.36
N ASP A 367 -12.73 -8.48 -4.97
CA ASP A 367 -13.19 -7.10 -4.73
C ASP A 367 -12.42 -6.49 -3.53
N TRP A 368 -11.12 -6.29 -3.71
CA TRP A 368 -10.24 -5.66 -2.75
C TRP A 368 -10.53 -4.16 -2.76
N PRO A 369 -10.66 -3.52 -1.59
CA PRO A 369 -11.12 -2.14 -1.51
C PRO A 369 -10.15 -1.11 -2.12
N ALA A 370 -8.87 -1.46 -2.26
CA ALA A 370 -7.85 -0.56 -2.80
C ALA A 370 -7.23 -1.15 -4.08
N GLN A 371 -7.80 -0.78 -5.23
CA GLN A 371 -7.42 -1.25 -6.56
C GLN A 371 -7.07 -0.11 -7.53
N PRO A 372 -5.82 0.37 -7.53
CA PRO A 372 -5.30 1.26 -8.56
C PRO A 372 -5.47 0.67 -9.98
N ASP A 373 -5.66 1.52 -11.00
CA ASP A 373 -5.92 1.03 -12.35
C ASP A 373 -4.66 0.47 -13.02
N ASN A 374 -3.48 0.92 -12.60
CA ASN A 374 -2.18 0.50 -13.16
C ASN A 374 -1.02 0.56 -12.15
N GLN A 375 0.17 0.05 -12.52
CA GLN A 375 1.35 0.05 -11.63
C GLN A 375 1.81 1.47 -11.26
N HIS A 376 1.67 2.43 -12.18
CA HIS A 376 1.96 3.84 -11.90
C HIS A 376 1.11 4.36 -10.73
N GLU A 377 -0.22 4.17 -10.82
CA GLU A 377 -1.15 4.57 -9.78
C GLU A 377 -0.95 3.79 -8.47
N ARG A 378 -0.54 2.52 -8.57
CA ARG A 378 -0.12 1.73 -7.40
C ARG A 378 1.07 2.37 -6.69
N GLY A 379 2.06 2.84 -7.46
CA GLY A 379 3.22 3.57 -6.95
C GLY A 379 2.86 4.91 -6.34
N LEU A 380 1.96 5.66 -6.96
CA LEU A 380 1.44 6.91 -6.41
C LEU A 380 0.61 6.70 -5.12
N ALA A 381 -0.18 5.62 -5.05
CA ALA A 381 -0.91 5.24 -3.85
C ALA A 381 0.04 4.90 -2.70
N TYR A 382 1.13 4.17 -2.97
CA TYR A 382 2.20 3.90 -1.99
C TYR A 382 2.74 5.21 -1.42
N LYS A 383 3.20 6.12 -2.28
CA LYS A 383 3.77 7.41 -1.85
C LYS A 383 2.78 8.22 -1.01
N THR A 384 1.52 8.27 -1.44
CA THR A 384 0.47 9.06 -0.78
C THR A 384 0.14 8.52 0.60
N ALA A 385 -0.13 7.21 0.70
CA ALA A 385 -0.48 6.59 1.96
C ALA A 385 0.68 6.64 2.96
N PHE A 386 1.91 6.34 2.52
CA PHE A 386 3.04 6.35 3.44
C PHE A 386 3.43 7.76 3.88
N ALA A 387 3.31 8.77 3.00
CA ALA A 387 3.50 10.16 3.40
C ALA A 387 2.49 10.63 4.47
N ASP A 388 1.20 10.32 4.29
CA ASP A 388 0.16 10.62 5.30
C ASP A 388 0.53 9.97 6.64
N LEU A 389 0.85 8.68 6.61
CA LEU A 389 1.24 7.92 7.79
C LEU A 389 2.49 8.52 8.47
N LEU A 390 3.55 8.80 7.71
CA LEU A 390 4.76 9.44 8.24
C LEU A 390 4.47 10.81 8.84
N SER A 391 3.57 11.61 8.27
CA SER A 391 3.27 12.97 8.76
C SER A 391 2.69 13.01 10.19
N ARG A 392 2.13 11.89 10.67
CA ARG A 392 1.49 11.77 11.98
C ARG A 392 2.48 11.79 13.15
N GLY A 393 3.77 11.63 12.89
CA GLY A 393 4.83 11.69 13.90
C GLY A 393 4.88 10.50 14.87
N CYS A 394 3.90 9.59 14.87
CA CYS A 394 3.92 8.36 15.66
C CYS A 394 4.35 7.11 14.86
N ILE A 395 4.41 7.19 13.54
CA ILE A 395 4.83 6.07 12.67
C ILE A 395 6.36 5.98 12.63
N VAL A 396 6.89 4.80 12.99
CA VAL A 396 8.33 4.50 13.02
C VAL A 396 8.78 3.50 11.96
N GLY A 397 7.84 3.01 11.14
CA GLY A 397 8.13 2.12 10.04
C GLY A 397 6.87 1.59 9.35
N GLU A 398 7.09 0.89 8.23
CA GLU A 398 6.10 0.17 7.46
C GLU A 398 6.71 -1.06 6.81
N HIS A 399 5.94 -2.13 6.65
CA HIS A 399 6.30 -3.28 5.83
C HIS A 399 5.27 -3.54 4.73
N TRP A 400 5.69 -3.44 3.48
CA TRP A 400 4.87 -3.76 2.32
C TRP A 400 4.53 -5.26 2.27
N PHE A 401 3.26 -5.59 2.02
CA PHE A 401 2.79 -6.96 1.80
C PHE A 401 2.52 -7.16 0.30
N ILE A 402 3.34 -7.82 -0.50
CA ILE A 402 4.52 -8.64 -0.20
C ILE A 402 5.58 -8.51 -1.29
N LEU A 403 6.70 -9.21 -1.14
CA LEU A 403 7.74 -9.29 -2.15
C LEU A 403 7.30 -10.03 -3.42
N LEU A 404 6.71 -11.22 -3.26
CA LEU A 404 6.38 -12.13 -4.36
C LEU A 404 4.87 -12.13 -4.60
N ASP A 405 4.43 -12.07 -5.86
CA ASP A 405 3.01 -12.26 -6.17
C ASP A 405 2.50 -13.59 -5.62
N GLN A 406 1.25 -13.58 -5.16
CA GLN A 406 0.54 -14.82 -4.89
C GLN A 406 0.25 -15.54 -6.20
N SER A 407 0.10 -16.87 -6.15
CA SER A 407 -0.24 -17.61 -7.35
C SER A 407 -1.57 -17.15 -7.93
N ARG A 408 -1.61 -16.93 -9.25
CA ARG A 408 -2.83 -16.49 -9.95
C ARG A 408 -3.98 -17.50 -9.80
N GLU A 409 -3.65 -18.77 -9.60
CA GLU A 409 -4.63 -19.85 -9.40
C GLU A 409 -5.09 -20.00 -7.95
N GLY A 410 -4.52 -19.21 -7.03
CA GLY A 410 -4.91 -19.11 -5.63
C GLY A 410 -4.02 -19.91 -4.68
N ARG A 411 -3.50 -19.23 -3.65
CA ARG A 411 -2.65 -19.82 -2.60
C ARG A 411 -3.33 -20.94 -1.82
N PRO A 412 -2.56 -21.87 -1.22
CA PRO A 412 -3.11 -23.03 -0.52
C PRO A 412 -4.04 -22.64 0.65
N GLY A 413 -4.95 -23.55 1.03
CA GLY A 413 -5.70 -23.48 2.29
C GLY A 413 -6.93 -22.57 2.30
N GLU A 414 -7.15 -21.78 1.26
CA GLU A 414 -8.39 -21.01 1.08
C GLU A 414 -9.39 -21.77 0.19
N LYS A 415 -10.70 -21.69 0.52
CA LYS A 415 -11.80 -22.38 -0.19
C LYS A 415 -11.61 -22.35 -1.71
N SER A 416 -11.80 -23.49 -2.38
CA SER A 416 -11.84 -23.85 -3.83
C SER A 416 -11.16 -23.00 -4.93
N ALA A 417 -10.88 -21.72 -4.74
CA ALA A 417 -10.19 -20.83 -5.67
C ALA A 417 -8.98 -20.08 -5.06
N GLY A 418 -8.71 -20.21 -3.76
CA GLY A 418 -7.55 -19.58 -3.10
C GLY A 418 -7.57 -18.03 -3.09
N GLU A 419 -6.61 -17.40 -2.42
CA GLU A 419 -6.29 -15.97 -2.60
C GLU A 419 -5.16 -15.84 -3.64
N GLY A 420 -5.33 -14.99 -4.66
CA GLY A 420 -4.37 -14.90 -5.78
C GLY A 420 -4.03 -13.47 -6.16
N ASN A 421 -3.75 -12.61 -5.19
CA ASN A 421 -3.60 -11.18 -5.41
C ASN A 421 -2.22 -10.81 -6.01
N ASN A 422 -2.21 -9.78 -6.87
CA ASN A 422 -0.97 -9.07 -7.24
C ASN A 422 -0.62 -8.08 -6.12
N PHE A 423 -0.09 -8.62 -5.04
CA PHE A 423 0.51 -7.86 -3.95
C PHE A 423 2.03 -7.74 -4.08
N GLY A 424 2.63 -8.57 -4.92
CA GLY A 424 4.06 -8.66 -5.13
C GLY A 424 4.66 -7.41 -5.75
N VAL A 425 5.97 -7.27 -5.54
CA VAL A 425 6.84 -6.43 -6.37
C VAL A 425 7.44 -7.24 -7.51
N ILE A 426 7.58 -8.55 -7.29
CA ILE A 426 8.02 -9.55 -8.26
C ILE A 426 6.82 -10.40 -8.66
N ALA A 427 6.48 -10.36 -9.94
CA ALA A 427 5.40 -11.15 -10.52
C ALA A 427 5.75 -12.65 -10.57
N GLU A 428 4.75 -13.53 -10.73
CA GLU A 428 4.92 -14.99 -10.86
C GLU A 428 5.94 -15.38 -11.97
N THR A 429 6.11 -14.55 -13.00
CA THR A 429 7.07 -14.71 -14.10
C THR A 429 8.51 -14.30 -13.77
N LEU A 430 8.77 -13.86 -12.53
CA LEU A 430 10.03 -13.25 -12.08
C LEU A 430 10.31 -11.86 -12.66
N GLU A 431 9.29 -11.19 -13.18
CA GLU A 431 9.40 -9.80 -13.64
C GLU A 431 9.15 -8.83 -12.48
N VAL A 432 9.97 -7.78 -12.39
CA VAL A 432 9.73 -6.69 -11.43
C VAL A 432 8.70 -5.73 -12.03
N TYR A 433 7.73 -5.30 -11.23
CA TYR A 433 6.85 -4.20 -11.59
C TYR A 433 7.61 -2.86 -11.56
N HIS A 434 8.37 -2.57 -12.63
CA HIS A 434 9.33 -1.46 -12.69
C HIS A 434 8.73 -0.09 -12.35
N ASP A 435 7.54 0.23 -12.87
CA ASP A 435 6.87 1.51 -12.58
C ASP A 435 6.52 1.63 -11.08
N PHE A 436 5.96 0.59 -10.48
CA PHE A 436 5.74 0.55 -9.03
C PHE A 436 7.05 0.67 -8.25
N ARG A 437 8.09 -0.09 -8.65
CA ARG A 437 9.43 -0.07 -8.05
C ARG A 437 10.04 1.33 -8.08
N ASP A 438 9.97 2.04 -9.20
CA ASP A 438 10.57 3.38 -9.34
C ASP A 438 9.93 4.38 -8.37
N HIS A 439 8.61 4.27 -8.17
CA HIS A 439 7.91 5.06 -7.17
C HIS A 439 8.33 4.73 -5.73
N VAL A 440 8.51 3.45 -5.40
CA VAL A 440 8.98 3.02 -4.07
C VAL A 440 10.39 3.53 -3.81
N VAL A 441 11.31 3.39 -4.77
CA VAL A 441 12.70 3.85 -4.66
C VAL A 441 12.77 5.35 -4.45
N GLU A 442 12.06 6.12 -5.27
CA GLU A 442 12.02 7.58 -5.11
C GLU A 442 11.51 7.98 -3.73
N PHE A 443 10.48 7.32 -3.22
CA PHE A 443 9.92 7.63 -1.90
C PHE A 443 10.87 7.26 -0.76
N ASN A 444 11.38 6.03 -0.78
CA ASN A 444 12.26 5.52 0.27
C ASN A 444 13.53 6.37 0.37
N SER A 445 14.04 6.88 -0.76
CA SER A 445 15.19 7.81 -0.79
C SER A 445 14.97 9.11 -0.02
N ARG A 446 13.71 9.55 0.13
CA ARG A 446 13.30 10.82 0.76
C ARG A 446 12.55 10.65 2.09
N SER A 447 12.27 9.43 2.50
CA SER A 447 11.47 9.11 3.70
C SER A 447 12.00 9.78 4.96
N TYR A 448 13.32 9.80 5.17
CA TYR A 448 13.95 10.48 6.30
C TYR A 448 13.82 12.00 6.24
N ASP A 449 13.92 12.62 5.07
CA ASP A 449 13.73 14.06 4.93
C ASP A 449 12.29 14.48 5.22
N ILE A 450 11.32 13.65 4.81
CA ILE A 450 9.90 13.83 5.16
C ILE A 450 9.71 13.68 6.67
N ALA A 451 10.26 12.61 7.26
CA ALA A 451 10.14 12.34 8.69
C ALA A 451 10.80 13.41 9.58
N LEU A 452 11.89 14.02 9.11
CA LEU A 452 12.59 15.14 9.74
C LEU A 452 11.93 16.50 9.46
N GLY A 453 10.87 16.55 8.65
CA GLY A 453 10.17 17.80 8.29
C GLY A 453 10.93 18.70 7.32
N LYS A 454 12.01 18.20 6.69
CA LYS A 454 12.79 18.93 5.67
C LYS A 454 12.11 18.95 4.31
N LEU A 455 11.27 17.96 4.04
CA LEU A 455 10.44 17.87 2.85
C LEU A 455 8.97 17.71 3.25
N ARG A 456 8.10 18.47 2.61
CA ARG A 456 6.66 18.24 2.67
C ARG A 456 6.25 17.45 1.44
N TYR A 457 5.66 16.28 1.65
CA TYR A 457 5.07 15.52 0.55
C TYR A 457 3.70 16.13 0.18
N VAL A 458 3.50 16.38 -1.12
CA VAL A 458 2.22 16.80 -1.68
C VAL A 458 1.75 15.68 -2.61
N PRO A 459 0.60 15.03 -2.35
CA PRO A 459 0.10 13.94 -3.18
C PRO A 459 -0.10 14.37 -4.65
N ALA A 460 0.18 13.44 -5.57
CA ALA A 460 -0.11 13.66 -6.98
C ALA A 460 -1.64 13.70 -7.23
N PRO A 461 -2.15 14.61 -8.07
CA PRO A 461 -3.59 14.72 -8.37
C PRO A 461 -4.23 13.45 -8.98
N SER A 462 -3.41 12.59 -9.60
CA SER A 462 -3.83 11.45 -10.41
C SER A 462 -4.10 10.16 -9.63
N VAL A 463 -3.96 10.15 -8.30
CA VAL A 463 -4.50 9.03 -7.50
C VAL A 463 -6.01 9.23 -7.39
N ALA A 464 -6.70 8.98 -8.51
CA ALA A 464 -8.14 8.92 -8.56
C ALA A 464 -8.58 7.75 -7.68
N TYR A 465 -9.01 8.07 -6.46
CA TYR A 465 -9.74 7.16 -5.58
C TYR A 465 -10.81 6.43 -6.41
N THR A 466 -10.71 5.11 -6.53
CA THR A 466 -11.84 4.35 -7.06
C THR A 466 -13.00 4.57 -6.10
N ALA A 467 -14.07 5.11 -6.67
CA ALA A 467 -15.28 5.66 -6.08
C ALA A 467 -16.09 4.71 -5.17
N SER A 468 -15.54 3.62 -4.66
CA SER A 468 -16.25 2.67 -3.78
C SER A 468 -15.86 2.84 -2.30
N SER A 469 -14.61 3.18 -1.98
CA SER A 469 -14.16 3.33 -0.58
C SER A 469 -14.37 4.74 -0.02
N LEU A 470 -14.39 5.77 -0.88
CA LEU A 470 -14.69 7.13 -0.47
C LEU A 470 -16.21 7.33 -0.23
N TYR A 471 -17.06 6.69 -1.03
CA TYR A 471 -18.51 6.98 -1.07
C TYR A 471 -19.29 6.58 0.20
N ALA A 472 -18.74 5.70 1.04
CA ALA A 472 -19.40 5.30 2.29
C ALA A 472 -19.31 6.38 3.40
N ASP A 473 -18.26 7.22 3.38
CA ASP A 473 -17.94 8.12 4.49
C ASP A 473 -18.02 9.63 4.14
N LEU A 474 -18.26 10.00 2.87
CA LEU A 474 -18.38 11.40 2.43
C LEU A 474 -19.73 12.08 2.78
N LYS A 475 -20.27 11.87 4.00
CA LYS A 475 -21.42 12.67 4.49
C LYS A 475 -21.05 14.09 4.93
N GLN A 476 -19.82 14.53 4.69
CA GLN A 476 -19.25 15.78 5.23
C GLN A 476 -18.85 16.82 4.17
N PHE A 477 -19.30 16.68 2.92
CA PHE A 477 -18.88 17.52 1.79
C PHE A 477 -19.99 18.46 1.31
N VAL A 478 -19.63 19.72 1.03
CA VAL A 478 -20.50 20.69 0.36
C VAL A 478 -20.19 20.65 -1.13
N TRP A 479 -21.21 20.34 -1.95
CA TRP A 479 -21.12 20.29 -3.40
C TRP A 479 -21.53 21.62 -4.02
N VAL A 480 -20.70 22.19 -4.90
CA VAL A 480 -21.09 23.27 -5.82
C VAL A 480 -20.88 22.76 -7.24
N ILE A 481 -21.97 22.50 -7.95
CA ILE A 481 -21.97 22.00 -9.34
C ILE A 481 -22.39 23.14 -10.26
N GLY A 482 -21.58 23.43 -11.29
CA GLY A 482 -21.99 24.29 -12.40
C GLY A 482 -21.59 23.71 -13.75
N SER A 483 -22.56 23.52 -14.64
CA SER A 483 -22.34 23.13 -16.04
C SER A 483 -22.50 24.32 -16.99
N LEU A 484 -21.80 24.30 -18.13
CA LEU A 484 -22.03 25.21 -19.27
C LEU A 484 -23.52 25.27 -19.66
N PRO A 485 -24.03 26.42 -20.16
CA PRO A 485 -25.40 26.53 -20.65
C PRO A 485 -25.74 25.46 -21.69
N ALA A 486 -26.95 24.90 -21.58
CA ALA A 486 -27.43 23.72 -22.31
C ALA A 486 -27.34 23.82 -23.86
N ALA A 487 -27.16 25.02 -24.42
CA ALA A 487 -27.05 25.25 -25.85
C ALA A 487 -25.73 24.71 -26.46
N GLN A 488 -24.70 24.44 -25.66
CA GLN A 488 -23.36 24.06 -26.16
C GLN A 488 -22.91 22.63 -25.83
N CYS A 489 -23.70 21.84 -25.09
CA CYS A 489 -23.37 20.47 -24.69
C CYS A 489 -24.41 19.44 -25.16
N GLY A 490 -24.63 19.35 -26.48
CA GLY A 490 -25.63 18.48 -27.09
C GLY A 490 -25.45 16.97 -26.87
N SER A 491 -24.31 16.52 -26.35
CA SER A 491 -23.99 15.08 -26.20
C SER A 491 -23.88 14.59 -24.75
N PHE A 492 -23.88 15.46 -23.74
CA PHE A 492 -23.63 15.07 -22.34
C PHE A 492 -24.84 14.43 -21.65
N LYS A 493 -26.07 14.74 -22.09
CA LYS A 493 -27.30 14.22 -21.47
C LYS A 493 -27.59 12.73 -21.72
N LYS A 494 -26.96 12.08 -22.71
CA LYS A 494 -27.39 10.73 -23.16
C LYS A 494 -26.70 9.56 -22.45
N ARG A 495 -25.65 9.79 -21.63
CA ARG A 495 -24.85 8.68 -21.03
C ARG A 495 -25.00 8.50 -19.53
N TYR A 496 -25.68 9.40 -18.84
CA TYR A 496 -25.90 9.32 -17.40
C TYR A 496 -27.39 9.59 -17.10
N ASN A 497 -28.21 8.54 -17.20
CA ASN A 497 -29.58 8.59 -16.73
C ASN A 497 -29.60 8.49 -15.19
N ASN A 498 -30.09 9.56 -14.56
CA ASN A 498 -31.06 9.61 -13.46
C ASN A 498 -30.72 9.58 -11.96
N ASP A 499 -29.50 9.43 -11.44
CA ASP A 499 -29.31 9.42 -9.96
C ASP A 499 -28.30 10.43 -9.36
N LEU A 500 -27.70 11.34 -10.13
CA LEU A 500 -26.63 12.23 -9.64
C LEU A 500 -26.80 13.73 -9.91
N PHE A 501 -27.95 14.15 -10.44
CA PHE A 501 -28.25 15.57 -10.66
C PHE A 501 -29.38 16.02 -9.75
N THR A 502 -29.06 16.36 -8.49
CA THR A 502 -29.68 17.43 -7.66
C THR A 502 -29.28 17.26 -6.20
N THR A 503 -28.09 17.77 -5.84
CA THR A 503 -27.85 18.21 -4.46
C THR A 503 -27.03 19.50 -4.50
N LEU A 504 -27.65 20.59 -4.95
CA LEU A 504 -27.22 21.92 -4.53
C LEU A 504 -27.60 22.05 -3.05
N TRP A 505 -26.67 22.46 -2.20
CA TRP A 505 -27.03 22.94 -0.87
C TRP A 505 -28.05 24.09 -1.03
N PRO A 506 -29.07 24.23 -0.16
CA PRO A 506 -29.99 25.36 -0.21
C PRO A 506 -29.21 26.69 -0.10
N GLY A 507 -28.97 27.39 -1.20
CA GLY A 507 -28.29 28.69 -1.23
C GLY A 507 -27.08 28.85 -2.15
N ALA A 508 -26.65 27.84 -2.91
CA ALA A 508 -25.70 28.06 -4.01
C ALA A 508 -26.40 28.80 -5.16
N ALA A 509 -25.84 29.93 -5.61
CA ALA A 509 -26.39 30.69 -6.73
C ALA A 509 -25.98 30.05 -8.07
N GLU A 510 -26.78 30.26 -9.12
CA GLU A 510 -26.41 29.85 -10.48
C GLU A 510 -25.09 30.52 -10.92
N PRO A 511 -24.23 29.82 -11.68
CA PRO A 511 -22.98 30.39 -12.18
C PRO A 511 -23.25 31.60 -13.07
N VAL A 512 -22.47 32.67 -12.86
CA VAL A 512 -22.48 33.87 -13.69
C VAL A 512 -21.27 33.82 -14.64
N TRP A 513 -21.52 34.06 -15.91
CA TRP A 513 -20.52 33.98 -16.98
C TRP A 513 -20.10 35.38 -17.44
N GLY A 514 -18.80 35.58 -17.65
CA GLY A 514 -18.27 36.75 -18.34
C GLY A 514 -18.55 36.74 -19.84
N ALA A 515 -18.40 37.88 -20.50
CA ALA A 515 -18.45 37.96 -21.96
C ALA A 515 -17.41 37.03 -22.60
N GLU A 516 -17.68 36.50 -23.80
CA GLU A 516 -16.83 35.51 -24.49
C GLU A 516 -15.36 35.97 -24.66
N ALA A 517 -15.10 37.28 -24.68
CA ALA A 517 -13.76 37.85 -24.79
C ALA A 517 -12.96 37.84 -23.47
N ASP A 518 -13.62 37.76 -22.31
CA ASP A 518 -13.02 38.01 -21.00
C ASP A 518 -12.68 36.73 -20.22
N GLY A 519 -13.15 35.56 -20.67
CA GLY A 519 -12.65 34.25 -20.22
C GLY A 519 -12.80 33.95 -18.72
N TRP A 520 -13.94 34.27 -18.10
CA TRP A 520 -14.15 33.96 -16.67
C TRP A 520 -15.53 33.37 -16.31
N ILE A 521 -15.55 32.60 -15.22
CA ILE A 521 -16.74 31.99 -14.59
C ILE A 521 -16.75 32.34 -13.12
N GLU A 522 -17.88 32.78 -12.59
CA GLU A 522 -18.03 33.17 -11.19
C GLU A 522 -19.12 32.38 -10.47
N TYR A 523 -18.84 32.02 -9.23
CA TYR A 523 -19.75 31.34 -8.31
C TYR A 523 -19.83 32.09 -6.99
N ALA A 524 -21.04 32.20 -6.45
CA ALA A 524 -21.24 32.62 -5.07
C ALA A 524 -21.55 31.41 -4.19
N PHE A 525 -20.87 31.30 -3.05
CA PHE A 525 -21.09 30.24 -2.07
C PHE A 525 -21.10 30.82 -0.64
N ASN A 526 -21.68 30.10 0.31
CA ASN A 526 -21.63 30.47 1.72
C ASN A 526 -20.62 29.56 2.45
N ALA A 527 -19.66 30.17 3.13
CA ALA A 527 -18.74 29.47 4.02
C ALA A 527 -19.27 29.49 5.46
N TYR A 528 -19.19 28.33 6.13
CA TYR A 528 -19.56 28.18 7.54
C TYR A 528 -18.27 27.96 8.33
N ASP A 529 -17.73 29.05 8.89
CA ASP A 529 -16.53 29.10 9.75
C ASP A 529 -15.41 28.11 9.35
N MET A 530 -14.87 28.30 8.14
CA MET A 530 -13.79 27.48 7.58
C MET A 530 -12.45 28.18 7.74
N GLN A 531 -11.69 27.85 8.78
CA GLN A 531 -10.38 28.49 9.02
C GLN A 531 -9.38 28.31 7.86
N GLN A 532 -9.55 27.23 7.10
CA GLN A 532 -8.75 26.89 5.92
C GLN A 532 -9.65 26.21 4.91
N ALA A 533 -9.48 26.54 3.62
CA ALA A 533 -10.14 25.83 2.55
C ALA A 533 -9.19 25.56 1.38
N SER A 534 -9.31 24.36 0.80
CA SER A 534 -8.67 23.99 -0.47
C SER A 534 -9.74 23.88 -1.54
N ILE A 535 -9.47 24.36 -2.75
CA ILE A 535 -10.36 24.19 -3.91
C ILE A 535 -9.84 23.02 -4.73
N TYR A 536 -10.74 22.15 -5.16
CA TYR A 536 -10.47 21.14 -6.19
C TYR A 536 -11.17 21.56 -7.47
N LEU A 537 -10.52 21.38 -8.63
CA LEU A 537 -11.12 21.60 -9.93
C LEU A 537 -11.31 20.26 -10.61
N ARG A 538 -12.55 19.95 -10.97
CA ARG A 538 -12.82 19.00 -12.04
C ARG A 538 -12.80 19.74 -13.38
N TYR A 539 -12.30 19.11 -14.43
CA TYR A 539 -12.38 19.67 -15.78
C TYR A 539 -12.23 18.59 -16.86
N GLN A 540 -12.65 18.91 -18.08
CA GLN A 540 -12.39 18.10 -19.26
C GLN A 540 -11.96 19.03 -20.40
N SER A 541 -10.75 18.80 -20.93
CA SER A 541 -10.20 19.62 -22.01
C SER A 541 -9.28 18.82 -22.90
N GLU A 542 -9.29 19.11 -24.19
CA GLU A 542 -8.34 18.54 -25.14
C GLU A 542 -6.99 19.28 -25.16
N LYS A 543 -6.92 20.49 -24.58
CA LYS A 543 -5.72 21.33 -24.55
C LYS A 543 -5.37 21.71 -23.11
N ASP A 544 -4.09 22.03 -22.91
CA ASP A 544 -3.62 22.64 -21.67
C ASP A 544 -4.11 24.09 -21.58
N TYR A 545 -4.53 24.51 -20.38
CA TYR A 545 -4.89 25.90 -20.11
C TYR A 545 -4.62 26.26 -18.64
N GLU A 546 -4.35 27.53 -18.38
CA GLU A 546 -4.08 28.06 -17.04
C GLU A 546 -5.33 28.77 -16.52
N LEU A 547 -5.80 28.39 -15.32
CA LEU A 547 -6.88 29.05 -14.61
C LEU A 547 -6.32 29.82 -13.42
N THR A 548 -6.45 31.14 -13.43
CA THR A 548 -6.27 31.99 -12.25
C THR A 548 -7.53 31.96 -11.42
N ILE A 549 -7.38 31.83 -10.11
CA ILE A 549 -8.47 31.69 -9.15
C ILE A 549 -8.49 32.93 -8.29
N ILE A 550 -9.64 33.58 -8.25
CA ILE A 550 -9.85 34.81 -7.50
C ILE A 550 -10.95 34.55 -6.48
N VAL A 551 -10.67 34.76 -5.20
CA VAL A 551 -11.65 34.63 -4.10
C VAL A 551 -11.86 36.01 -3.48
N ASP A 552 -13.09 36.51 -3.48
CA ASP A 552 -13.49 37.85 -3.03
C ASP A 552 -12.61 38.97 -3.60
N GLY A 553 -12.27 38.86 -4.88
CA GLY A 553 -11.41 39.83 -5.58
C GLY A 553 -9.92 39.71 -5.28
N ARG A 554 -9.48 38.72 -4.49
CA ARG A 554 -8.07 38.45 -4.20
C ARG A 554 -7.55 37.27 -4.99
N ASP A 555 -6.35 37.39 -5.55
CA ASP A 555 -5.66 36.28 -6.20
C ASP A 555 -5.38 35.16 -5.18
N ALA A 556 -5.99 34.01 -5.41
CA ALA A 556 -5.84 32.81 -4.61
C ALA A 556 -4.82 31.83 -5.23
N GLY A 557 -4.34 32.08 -6.44
CA GLY A 557 -3.37 31.24 -7.13
C GLY A 557 -3.82 30.84 -8.53
N ALA A 558 -2.98 30.07 -9.23
CA ALA A 558 -3.23 29.62 -10.58
C ALA A 558 -3.02 28.10 -10.73
N VAL A 559 -3.75 27.52 -11.67
CA VAL A 559 -3.79 26.08 -11.91
C VAL A 559 -3.54 25.80 -13.37
N LEU A 560 -2.53 24.96 -13.63
CA LEU A 560 -2.35 24.39 -14.95
C LEU A 560 -3.28 23.18 -15.12
N CYS A 561 -4.32 23.35 -15.90
CA CYS A 561 -5.22 22.28 -16.32
C CYS A 561 -4.64 21.60 -17.57
N LYS A 562 -3.94 20.47 -17.39
CA LYS A 562 -3.41 19.68 -18.50
C LYS A 562 -4.52 18.97 -19.27
N GLY A 563 -4.47 18.99 -20.59
CA GLY A 563 -5.42 18.35 -21.48
C GLY A 563 -5.61 16.87 -21.14
N SER A 564 -6.84 16.51 -20.80
CA SER A 564 -7.29 15.15 -20.46
C SER A 564 -7.86 14.40 -21.68
N GLY A 565 -7.92 15.05 -22.85
CA GLY A 565 -8.58 14.52 -24.04
C GLY A 565 -10.09 14.33 -23.79
N LYS A 566 -10.61 13.12 -24.05
CA LYS A 566 -12.01 12.76 -23.76
C LYS A 566 -12.25 12.36 -22.29
N GLY A 567 -11.22 12.35 -21.45
CA GLY A 567 -11.30 12.01 -20.04
C GLY A 567 -11.65 13.22 -19.16
N VAL A 568 -12.12 12.95 -17.95
CA VAL A 568 -12.30 13.94 -16.89
C VAL A 568 -11.04 13.94 -16.03
N ALA A 569 -10.47 15.11 -15.77
CA ALA A 569 -9.35 15.30 -14.86
C ALA A 569 -9.78 16.07 -13.61
N PHE A 570 -9.03 15.86 -12.53
CA PHE A 570 -9.13 16.63 -11.30
C PHE A 570 -7.77 17.25 -10.99
N THR A 571 -7.72 18.54 -10.71
CA THR A 571 -6.50 19.21 -10.26
C THR A 571 -6.81 19.98 -8.98
N PRO A 572 -6.04 19.78 -7.89
CA PRO A 572 -6.11 20.64 -6.73
C PRO A 572 -5.73 22.05 -7.16
N ALA A 573 -6.61 22.99 -6.84
CA ALA A 573 -6.64 24.26 -7.51
C ALA A 573 -5.88 25.33 -6.72
N VAL A 574 -6.02 25.33 -5.40
CA VAL A 574 -5.33 26.28 -4.52
C VAL A 574 -4.98 25.58 -3.21
N PRO A 575 -3.71 25.65 -2.76
CA PRO A 575 -3.39 25.29 -1.39
C PRO A 575 -3.94 26.36 -0.44
N ILE A 576 -4.90 25.96 0.39
CA ILE A 576 -5.25 26.56 1.69
C ILE A 576 -5.30 28.10 1.67
N PHE A 577 -6.50 28.66 1.54
CA PHE A 577 -6.77 30.08 1.79
C PHE A 577 -7.73 30.24 2.98
N PRO A 578 -7.60 31.32 3.77
CA PRO A 578 -8.51 31.58 4.88
C PRO A 578 -9.87 32.04 4.35
N LEU A 579 -10.95 31.47 4.88
CA LEU A 579 -12.32 31.93 4.63
C LEU A 579 -12.96 32.35 5.96
N THR A 580 -13.64 33.49 5.96
CA THR A 580 -14.49 33.87 7.08
C THR A 580 -15.84 33.15 6.99
N ALA A 581 -16.62 33.13 8.06
CA ALA A 581 -18.03 32.73 7.92
C ALA A 581 -18.78 33.81 7.11
N GLY A 582 -19.54 33.43 6.09
CA GLY A 582 -20.30 34.38 5.27
C GLY A 582 -20.38 34.01 3.79
N LYS A 583 -20.89 34.95 2.98
CA LYS A 583 -20.99 34.79 1.53
C LYS A 583 -19.67 35.16 0.88
N HIS A 584 -19.19 34.29 0.01
CA HIS A 584 -17.95 34.43 -0.74
C HIS A 584 -18.20 34.30 -2.24
N ILE A 585 -17.35 34.96 -3.02
CA ILE A 585 -17.35 34.90 -4.47
C ILE A 585 -16.04 34.25 -4.92
N ILE A 586 -16.14 33.24 -5.76
CA ILE A 586 -14.99 32.63 -6.43
C ILE A 586 -15.13 32.83 -7.93
N ARG A 587 -14.06 33.33 -8.56
CA ARG A 587 -13.97 33.56 -10.00
C ARG A 587 -12.78 32.79 -10.56
N PHE A 588 -13.03 32.03 -11.62
CA PHE A 588 -12.02 31.35 -12.41
C PHE A 588 -11.79 32.15 -13.68
N VAL A 589 -10.55 32.54 -13.94
CA VAL A 589 -10.15 33.38 -15.08
C VAL A 589 -9.12 32.64 -15.92
N THR A 590 -9.30 32.61 -17.23
CA THR A 590 -8.32 32.08 -18.19
C THR A 590 -7.89 33.20 -19.14
N LYS A 591 -6.59 33.22 -19.50
CA LYS A 591 -6.04 34.19 -20.48
C LYS A 591 -6.60 34.00 -21.89
N ASN A 592 -7.09 32.80 -22.20
CA ASN A 592 -7.73 32.45 -23.46
C ASN A 592 -9.21 32.16 -23.20
N ALA A 593 -10.10 32.44 -24.16
CA ALA A 593 -11.51 32.03 -24.07
C ALA A 593 -11.61 30.53 -23.73
N PHE A 594 -12.59 30.14 -22.90
CA PHE A 594 -12.82 28.74 -22.56
C PHE A 594 -13.01 27.93 -23.86
N PRO A 595 -12.39 26.75 -24.00
CA PRO A 595 -12.44 26.00 -25.25
C PRO A 595 -13.88 25.64 -25.62
N THR A 596 -14.36 26.18 -26.74
CA THR A 596 -15.66 25.83 -27.30
C THR A 596 -15.62 24.39 -27.79
N GLY A 597 -16.42 23.51 -27.18
CA GLY A 597 -16.53 22.09 -27.55
C GLY A 597 -15.90 21.07 -26.60
N GLY A 598 -15.27 21.51 -25.50
CA GLY A 598 -14.89 20.66 -24.37
C GLY A 598 -15.64 21.11 -23.12
N GLY A 599 -16.44 20.24 -22.50
CA GLY A 599 -17.21 20.60 -21.32
C GLY A 599 -16.31 20.89 -20.13
N VAL A 600 -16.02 22.15 -19.83
CA VAL A 600 -15.42 22.52 -18.55
C VAL A 600 -16.53 22.55 -17.51
N ALA A 601 -16.68 21.44 -16.78
CA ALA A 601 -17.50 21.38 -15.57
C ALA A 601 -16.59 21.60 -14.37
N ILE A 602 -16.57 22.83 -13.84
CA ILE A 602 -15.81 23.17 -12.64
C ILE A 602 -16.62 22.70 -11.43
N ASP A 603 -16.25 21.53 -10.88
CA ASP A 603 -16.75 21.08 -9.59
C ASP A 603 -15.75 21.53 -8.51
N GLY A 604 -16.15 22.52 -7.71
CA GLY A 604 -15.38 23.03 -6.57
C GLY A 604 -15.80 22.36 -5.28
N PHE A 605 -14.85 21.74 -4.55
CA PHE A 605 -15.08 21.27 -3.18
C PHE A 605 -14.16 22.01 -2.21
N PHE A 606 -14.70 22.37 -1.05
CA PHE A 606 -13.97 22.98 0.05
C PHE A 606 -13.71 21.91 1.13
N VAL A 607 -12.47 21.79 1.58
CA VAL A 607 -12.08 20.94 2.72
C VAL A 607 -11.80 21.85 3.93
N SER A 608 -12.52 21.64 5.03
CA SER A 608 -12.31 22.36 6.31
C SER A 608 -11.64 21.46 7.33
N ASP A 609 -10.71 22.02 8.12
CA ASP A 609 -9.98 21.33 9.20
C ASP A 609 -10.79 21.18 10.51
N LYS A 610 -12.02 21.72 10.60
CA LYS A 610 -12.86 21.63 11.82
C LYS A 610 -14.15 20.83 11.59
N LYS A 611 -14.49 20.04 12.62
CA LYS A 611 -15.78 19.32 12.76
C LYS A 611 -16.96 20.27 12.50
N LEU A 612 -17.74 20.00 11.45
CA LEU A 612 -19.12 20.48 11.38
C LEU A 612 -19.93 19.74 12.46
N GLN A 613 -20.33 20.45 13.52
CA GLN A 613 -21.34 19.94 14.45
C GLN A 613 -22.69 19.92 13.72
N PRO A 614 -23.44 18.79 13.71
CA PRO A 614 -24.78 18.79 13.15
C PRO A 614 -25.70 19.61 14.05
N VAL A 615 -26.08 20.82 13.62
CA VAL A 615 -27.12 21.59 14.29
C VAL A 615 -28.47 21.06 13.81
N ASN A 616 -29.08 20.22 14.64
CA ASN A 616 -30.52 19.97 14.58
C ASN A 616 -31.26 21.25 14.96
N SER A 617 -31.75 22.02 13.98
CA SER A 617 -32.95 22.84 14.15
C SER A 617 -33.46 23.34 12.80
N VAL A 618 -34.54 22.71 12.34
CA VAL A 618 -35.56 23.36 11.52
C VAL A 618 -36.13 24.51 12.35
N ASN A 619 -35.96 25.76 11.91
CA ASN A 619 -36.87 26.83 12.29
C ASN A 619 -36.99 27.86 11.16
N ARG A 620 -38.22 27.98 10.65
CA ARG A 620 -38.67 28.94 9.63
C ARG A 620 -38.58 30.37 10.17
N LEU A 621 -37.97 31.30 9.44
CA LEU A 621 -38.19 32.76 9.56
C LEU A 621 -38.02 33.36 8.14
N ARG A 622 -39.13 33.55 7.40
CA ARG A 622 -39.87 34.81 7.16
C ARG A 622 -39.04 35.94 6.53
N HIS A 623 -39.49 36.36 5.34
CA HIS A 623 -39.09 37.55 4.59
C HIS A 623 -38.86 38.78 5.48
N ILE A 624 -37.70 39.41 5.34
CA ILE A 624 -37.49 40.81 5.72
C ILE A 624 -36.81 41.50 4.53
N THR A 625 -37.55 42.42 3.93
CA THR A 625 -37.14 43.39 2.91
C THR A 625 -36.01 44.29 3.42
N ALA A 626 -35.03 44.54 2.57
CA ALA A 626 -33.91 45.45 2.81
C ALA A 626 -34.37 46.92 2.95
N PRO A 627 -33.80 47.69 3.89
CA PRO A 627 -33.68 49.13 3.74
C PRO A 627 -32.32 49.49 3.13
N LYS A 628 -32.36 50.31 2.07
CA LYS A 628 -31.22 51.06 1.54
C LYS A 628 -30.56 51.88 2.64
N LEU A 629 -29.24 52.06 2.58
CA LEU A 629 -28.59 53.21 3.16
C LEU A 629 -27.33 53.60 2.38
N ASP A 630 -27.38 54.85 1.93
CA ASP A 630 -26.32 55.63 1.30
C ASP A 630 -25.16 55.90 2.27
N LEU A 631 -23.95 55.96 1.70
CA LEU A 631 -22.72 56.41 2.35
C LEU A 631 -22.61 57.94 2.29
N PRO A 632 -22.04 58.60 3.31
CA PRO A 632 -21.18 59.77 3.11
C PRO A 632 -19.85 59.39 2.48
#